data_AF-A0A535K778-F1
#
_entry.id   AF-A0A535K778-F1
#
_cell.length_a   1.000
_cell.length_b   1.000
_cell.length_c   1.000
_cell.angle_alpha   90.00
_cell.angle_beta   90.00
_cell.angle_gamma   90.00
#
_symmetry.space_group_name_H-M   'P 1'
#
loop_
_entity.id
_entity.type
_entity.pdbx_description
1 polymer ?
#
loop_
_entity_poly.entity_id
_entity_poly.type
_entity_poly.pdbx_seq_one_letter_code
_entity_poly.pdbx_strand_id
1 'polypeptide(L)' 'MRSVLVANRGEIALRIIRTCHDLGIRAVAVYSDVDRDALHVRAADAAYPIGPAAPRESYLNAPRLIEVAK' A
#
# COMPACT_ATOMS: atom_id res chain seq x y z
N MET A 1 -5.29 -17.20 -4.71
CA MET A 1 -5.90 -15.87 -4.99
C MET A 1 -4.84 -14.96 -5.56
N ARG A 2 -5.17 -14.16 -6.58
CA ARG A 2 -4.24 -13.18 -7.17
C ARG A 2 -4.38 -11.86 -6.42
N SER A 3 -3.27 -11.30 -5.95
CA SER A 3 -3.24 -10.03 -5.22
C SER A 3 -2.22 -9.06 -5.80
N VAL A 4 -2.46 -7.77 -5.63
CA VAL A 4 -1.58 -6.69 -6.07
C VAL A 4 -1.25 -5.80 -4.87
N LEU A 5 0.04 -5.63 -4.59
CA LEU A 5 0.54 -4.64 -3.64
C LEU A 5 0.77 -3.30 -4.34
N VAL A 6 0.28 -2.22 -3.75
CA VAL A 6 0.44 -0.86 -4.27
C VAL A 6 1.56 -0.15 -3.52
N ALA A 7 2.76 -0.11 -4.13
CA ALA A 7 3.92 0.59 -3.59
C ALA A 7 3.83 2.12 -3.79
N ASN A 8 2.76 2.73 -3.28
CA ASN A 8 2.48 4.16 -3.36
C ASN A 8 1.55 4.61 -2.21
N ARG A 9 1.24 5.90 -2.13
CA ARG A 9 0.34 6.50 -1.11
C ARG A 9 -0.64 7.50 -1.72
N GLY A 10 -1.58 7.99 -0.90
CA GLY A 10 -2.45 9.09 -1.29
C GLY A 10 -3.44 8.74 -2.40
N GLU A 11 -3.80 9.71 -3.23
CA GLU A 11 -4.87 9.54 -4.22
C GLU A 11 -4.52 8.51 -5.31
N ILE A 12 -3.24 8.39 -5.69
CA ILE A 12 -2.83 7.45 -6.73
C ILE A 12 -2.93 5.99 -6.22
N ALA A 13 -2.60 5.76 -4.95
CA ALA A 13 -2.79 4.44 -4.36
C ALA A 13 -4.27 4.07 -4.30
N LEU A 14 -5.12 5.00 -3.87
CA LEU A 14 -6.56 4.83 -3.85
C LEU A 14 -7.14 4.57 -5.26
N ARG A 15 -6.64 5.26 -6.29
CA ARG A 15 -7.05 5.06 -7.68
C ARG A 15 -6.76 3.65 -8.18
N ILE A 16 -5.60 3.09 -7.82
CA ILE A 16 -5.21 1.73 -8.20
C ILE A 16 -6.04 0.69 -7.43
N ILE A 17 -6.22 0.89 -6.12
CA ILE A 17 -7.03 -0.01 -5.28
C ILE A 17 -8.45 -0.15 -5.84
N ARG A 18 -9.10 0.96 -6.22
CA ARG A 18 -10.42 0.94 -6.85
C ARG A 18 -10.43 0.11 -8.13
N THR A 19 -9.44 0.27 -9.00
CA THR A 19 -9.33 -0.56 -10.21
C THR A 19 -9.14 -2.03 -9.88
N CYS A 20 -8.35 -2.37 -8.87
CA CYS A 20 -8.19 -3.76 -8.43
C CYS A 20 -9.54 -4.35 -8.00
N HIS A 21 -10.33 -3.60 -7.22
CA HIS A 21 -11.68 -4.00 -6.81
C HIS A 21 -12.63 -4.18 -8.00
N ASP A 22 -12.63 -3.24 -8.97
CA ASP A 22 -13.44 -3.34 -10.20
C ASP A 22 -13.12 -4.61 -11.01
N LEU A 23 -11.87 -5.09 -10.92
CA LEU A 23 -11.39 -6.30 -11.59
C LEU A 23 -11.48 -7.58 -10.72
N GLY A 24 -12.01 -7.49 -9.50
CA GLY A 24 -12.07 -8.63 -8.57
C GLY A 24 -10.70 -9.11 -8.08
N ILE A 25 -9.69 -8.24 -8.08
CA ILE A 25 -8.33 -8.52 -7.62
C ILE A 25 -8.16 -7.99 -6.19
N ARG A 26 -7.58 -8.82 -5.30
CA ARG A 26 -7.28 -8.41 -3.93
C ARG A 26 -6.19 -7.32 -3.93
N ALA A 27 -6.48 -6.15 -3.38
CA ALA A 27 -5.58 -5.01 -3.26
C ALA A 27 -4.93 -4.94 -1.88
N VAL A 28 -3.61 -4.74 -1.85
CA VAL A 28 -2.81 -4.60 -0.63
C VAL A 28 -2.13 -3.23 -0.61
N ALA A 29 -2.33 -2.45 0.45
CA ALA A 29 -1.68 -1.16 0.65
C ALA A 29 -0.44 -1.28 1.55
N VAL A 30 0.43 -0.28 1.45
CA VAL A 30 1.52 -0.02 2.41
C VAL A 30 1.39 1.39 2.98
N TYR A 31 1.86 1.58 4.20
CA TYR A 31 1.82 2.89 4.86
C TYR A 31 3.00 3.16 5.78
N SER A 32 3.42 4.43 5.78
CA SER A 32 4.29 4.97 6.83
C SER A 32 3.48 5.27 8.10
N ASP A 33 4.13 5.44 9.26
CA ASP A 33 3.42 5.70 10.52
C ASP A 33 2.44 6.89 10.46
N VAL A 34 2.79 7.94 9.72
CA VAL A 34 1.94 9.14 9.55
C VAL A 34 0.77 8.92 8.57
N ASP A 35 0.83 7.85 7.77
CA ASP A 35 -0.19 7.48 6.79
C ASP A 35 -1.15 6.39 7.31
N ARG A 36 -1.03 5.97 8.58
CA ARG A 36 -1.86 4.89 9.18
C ARG A 36 -3.35 5.08 8.94
N ASP A 37 -3.81 6.33 9.02
CA ASP A 37 -5.22 6.70 8.84
C ASP A 37 -5.50 7.32 7.46
N ALA A 38 -4.63 7.10 6.48
CA ALA A 38 -4.86 7.59 5.12
C ALA A 38 -5.99 6.81 4.42
N LEU A 39 -6.65 7.46 3.46
CA LEU A 39 -7.79 6.86 2.75
C LEU A 39 -7.40 5.60 1.97
N HIS A 40 -6.21 5.55 1.37
CA HIS A 40 -5.76 4.37 0.62
C HIS A 40 -5.53 3.16 1.53
N VAL A 41 -5.16 3.38 2.80
CA VAL A 41 -5.01 2.31 3.80
C VAL A 41 -6.36 1.71 4.15
N ARG A 42 -7.35 2.55 4.45
CA ARG A 42 -8.71 2.11 4.76
C ARG A 42 -9.43 1.45 3.59
N ALA A 43 -9.07 1.80 2.36
CA ALA A 43 -9.70 1.29 1.16
C ALA A 43 -9.17 -0.08 0.70
N ALA A 44 -7.97 -0.50 1.12
CA ALA A 44 -7.39 -1.76 0.69
C ALA A 44 -7.94 -2.96 1.48
N ASP A 45 -7.85 -4.16 0.90
CA ASP A 45 -8.28 -5.40 1.57
C ASP A 45 -7.31 -5.83 2.69
N ALA A 46 -6.06 -5.38 2.59
CA ALA A 46 -5.05 -5.50 3.63
C ALA A 46 -4.07 -4.34 3.54
N ALA A 47 -3.47 -3.97 4.67
CA ALA A 47 -2.46 -2.91 4.71
C ALA A 47 -1.34 -3.23 5.69
N TYR A 48 -0.10 -2.94 5.30
CA TYR A 48 1.09 -3.27 6.09
C TYR A 48 1.94 -2.02 6.40
N PRO A 49 2.42 -1.88 7.65
CA PRO A 49 3.32 -0.79 8.02
C PRO A 49 4.72 -1.02 7.42
N ILE A 50 5.28 0.01 6.79
CA ILE A 50 6.60 -0.04 6.14
C ILE A 50 7.65 0.85 6.78
N GLY A 51 7.32 1.55 7.87
CA GLY A 51 8.28 2.30 8.68
C GLY A 51 7.86 3.74 8.98
N PRO A 52 8.81 4.59 9.40
CA PRO A 52 8.53 5.95 9.84
C PRO A 52 8.21 6.89 8.67
N ALA A 53 7.84 8.13 9.00
CA ALA A 53 7.44 9.15 8.03
C ALA A 53 8.48 9.45 6.94
N ALA A 54 9.77 9.28 7.24
CA ALA A 54 10.85 9.56 6.31
C ALA A 54 10.77 8.63 5.08
N PRO A 55 10.63 9.15 3.84
CA PRO A 55 10.42 8.30 2.66
C PRO A 55 11.55 7.30 2.41
N ARG A 56 12.80 7.67 2.72
CA ARG A 56 13.97 6.78 2.58
C ARG A 56 13.87 5.52 3.46
N GLU A 57 13.17 5.63 4.59
CA GLU A 57 13.01 4.55 5.55
C GLU A 57 11.69 3.78 5.34
N SER A 58 10.76 4.33 4.54
CA SER A 58 9.46 3.73 4.21
C SER A 58 9.28 3.52 2.71
N TYR A 59 8.64 4.45 1.99
CA TYR A 59 8.20 4.27 0.60
C TYR A 59 9.32 4.06 -0.42
N LEU A 60 10.55 4.46 -0.10
CA LEU A 60 11.73 4.28 -0.95
C LEU A 60 12.63 3.12 -0.47
N ASN A 61 12.19 2.37 0.54
CA ASN A 61 12.87 1.17 1.02
C ASN A 61 12.43 -0.06 0.20
N ALA A 62 13.07 -0.26 -0.95
CA ALA A 62 12.73 -1.36 -1.85
C ALA A 62 12.82 -2.76 -1.21
N PRO A 63 13.85 -3.10 -0.40
CA PRO A 63 13.88 -4.37 0.32
C PRO A 63 12.64 -4.61 1.19
N ARG A 64 12.20 -3.59 1.93
CA ARG A 64 11.01 -3.67 2.78
C ARG A 64 9.74 -3.87 1.97
N LEU A 65 9.58 -3.16 0.84
CA LEU A 65 8.43 -3.33 -0.04
C LEU A 65 8.37 -4.73 -0.66
N ILE A 66 9.52 -5.28 -1.07
CA ILE A 66 9.62 -6.64 -1.61
C ILE A 66 9.32 -7.68 -0.52
N GLU A 67 9.78 -7.47 0.72
CA GLU A 67 9.48 -8.34 1.86
C GLU A 67 7.96 -8.43 2.10
N VAL A 68 7.25 -7.30 2.09
CA VAL A 68 5.80 -7.24 2.31
C VAL A 68 5.01 -7.86 1.15
N ALA A 69 5.55 -7.86 -0.07
CA ALA A 69 4.87 -8.39 -1.25
C ALA A 69 4.96 -9.93 -1.41
N LYS A 70 5.79 -10.60 -0.62
CA LYS A 70 5.94 -12.06 -0.62
C LYS A 70 4.81 -12.74 0.16
#